data_AF-A0A354YEN1-F1
#
_entry.id   AF-A0A354YEN1-F1
#
_cell.length_a   1.000
_cell.length_b   1.000
_cell.length_c   1.000
_cell.angle_alpha   90.00
_cell.angle_beta   90.00
_cell.angle_gamma   90.00
#
_symmetry.space_group_name_H-M   'P 1'
#
loop_
_entity.id
_entity.type
_entity.pdbx_description
1 polymer ?
#
loop_
_entity_poly.entity_id
_entity_poly.type
_entity_poly.pdbx_seq_one_letter_code
_entity_poly.pdbx_strand_id
1 'polypeptide(L)' 'MGMISEFKEFAMRGNVIDLAVGVVIGAAFGKIVTALVEKIIMPPIGLLIGG' A
#
# COMPACT_ATOMS: atom_id res chain seq x y z
N MET A 1 6.33 -20.86 28.72
CA MET A 1 6.59 -19.75 27.77
C MET A 1 5.25 -19.15 27.43
N GLY A 2 5.11 -17.82 27.51
CA GLY A 2 3.81 -17.15 27.35
C GLY A 2 3.55 -16.78 25.90
N MET A 3 2.28 -16.60 25.53
CA MET A 3 1.86 -16.23 24.17
C MET A 3 2.61 -15.01 23.58
N ILE A 4 3.05 -14.07 24.44
CA ILE A 4 3.84 -12.89 24.05
C ILE A 4 5.24 -13.26 23.53
N SER A 5 5.90 -14.27 24.10
CA SER A 5 7.23 -14.69 23.61
C SER A 5 7.11 -15.39 22.25
N GLU A 6 6.09 -16.23 22.09
CA GLU A 6 5.81 -16.94 20.84
C GLU A 6 5.37 -15.98 19.72
N PHE A 7 4.56 -14.98 20.04
CA PHE A 7 4.18 -13.93 19.08
C PHE A 7 5.39 -13.08 18.66
N LYS A 8 6.28 -12.73 19.60
CA LYS A 8 7.52 -12.03 19.25
C LYS A 8 8.38 -12.86 18.31
N GLU A 9 8.53 -14.15 18.57
CA GLU A 9 9.29 -15.07 17.72
C GLU A 9 8.64 -15.25 16.35
N PHE A 10 7.31 -15.27 16.28
CA PHE A 10 6.55 -15.28 15.03
C PHE A 10 6.70 -13.97 14.24
N ALA A 11 6.57 -12.82 14.91
CA ALA A 11 6.68 -11.49 14.31
C ALA A 11 8.12 -11.16 13.87
N MET A 12 9.13 -11.74 14.52
CA MET A 12 10.54 -11.59 14.12
C MET A 12 10.93 -12.42 12.89
N ARG A 13 10.01 -13.24 12.34
CA ARG A 13 10.26 -13.95 11.08
C ARG A 13 10.29 -12.95 9.92
N GLY A 14 11.42 -12.90 9.20
CA GLY A 14 11.61 -12.00 8.06
C GLY A 14 10.46 -12.06 7.04
N ASN A 15 10.03 -13.27 6.64
CA ASN A 15 8.90 -13.46 5.70
C ASN A 15 7.58 -12.81 6.17
N VAL A 16 7.29 -12.77 7.48
CA VAL A 16 6.06 -12.15 8.02
C VAL A 16 6.19 -10.63 8.03
N ILE A 17 7.37 -10.11 8.38
CA ILE A 17 7.65 -8.67 8.36
C ILE A 17 7.57 -8.15 6.92
N ASP A 18 8.22 -8.83 5.97
CA ASP A 18 8.25 -8.42 4.57
C ASP A 18 6.84 -8.42 3.95
N LEU A 19 6.03 -9.43 4.29
CA LEU A 19 4.62 -9.48 3.91
C LEU A 19 3.83 -8.30 4.50
N ALA A 20 4.00 -8.02 5.80
CA ALA A 20 3.30 -6.92 6.47
C ALA A 20 3.69 -5.56 5.86
N VAL A 21 4.98 -5.35 5.60
CA VAL A 21 5.49 -4.15 4.92
C VAL A 21 4.91 -4.03 3.52
N GLY A 22 4.86 -5.12 2.75
CA GLY A 22 4.26 -5.14 1.41
C GLY A 22 2.78 -4.74 1.41
N VAL A 23 2.00 -5.22 2.37
CA VAL A 23 0.57 -4.88 2.50
C VAL A 23 0.38 -3.42 2.89
N VAL A 24 1.17 -2.91 3.84
CA VAL A 24 1.09 -1.52 4.30
C VAL A 24 1.48 -0.54 3.18
N ILE A 25 2.57 -0.84 2.47
CA ILE A 25 3.00 -0.04 1.31
C ILE A 25 1.94 -0.11 0.21
N GLY A 26 1.42 -1.29 -0.12
CA GLY A 26 0.38 -1.45 -1.14
C GLY A 26 -0.88 -0.63 -0.83
N ALA A 27 -1.33 -0.66 0.43
CA ALA A 27 -2.49 0.11 0.89
C ALA A 27 -2.25 1.63 0.83
N ALA A 28 -1.05 2.10 1.19
CA ALA A 28 -0.71 3.53 1.15
C ALA A 28 -0.46 4.01 -0.30
N PHE A 29 0.21 3.21 -1.12
CA PHE A 29 0.61 3.55 -2.48
C PHE A 29 -0.60 3.69 -3.42
N GLY A 30 -1.68 2.95 -3.18
CA GLY A 30 -2.93 3.12 -3.93
C GLY A 30 -3.48 4.55 -3.90
N LYS A 31 -3.38 5.25 -2.76
CA LYS A 31 -3.79 6.66 -2.65
C LYS A 31 -2.89 7.60 -3.47
N ILE A 32 -1.59 7.30 -3.54
CA ILE A 32 -0.63 8.06 -4.33
C ILE A 32 -0.95 7.91 -5.82
N VAL A 33 -1.21 6.68 -6.28
CA VAL A 33 -1.60 6.39 -7.66
C VAL A 33 -2.94 7.06 -7.99
N THR A 34 -3.92 7.00 -7.10
CA THR A 34 -5.23 7.64 -7.30
C THR A 34 -5.08 9.15 -7.47
N ALA A 35 -4.34 9.82 -6.58
CA ALA A 35 -4.10 11.26 -6.67
C ALA A 35 -3.35 11.65 -7.95
N LEU A 36 -2.42 10.81 -8.40
CA LEU A 36 -1.70 11.00 -9.66
C LEU A 36 -2.66 10.92 -10.86
N VAL A 37 -3.52 9.90 -10.88
CA VAL A 37 -4.50 9.71 -11.95
C VAL A 37 -5.48 10.88 -12.00
N GLU A 38 -6.07 11.26 -10.88
CA GLU A 38 -7.07 12.34 -10.79
C GLU A 38 -6.48 13.72 -11.15
N LYS A 39 -5.25 14.02 -10.71
CA LYS A 39 -4.68 15.37 -10.85
C LYS A 39 -3.83 15.57 -12.10
N ILE A 40 -3.27 14.51 -12.67
CA ILE A 40 -2.35 14.62 -13.80
C ILE A 40 -2.91 13.94 -15.05
N ILE A 41 -3.56 12.79 -14.90
CA ILE A 41 -4.05 12.01 -16.06
C ILE A 41 -5.47 12.42 -16.46
N MET A 42 -6.39 12.60 -15.51
CA MET A 42 -7.77 12.98 -15.81
C MET A 42 -7.92 14.38 -16.45
N PRO A 43 -7.12 15.43 -16.17
CA PRO A 43 -7.35 16.73 -16.81
C PRO A 43 -7.10 16.70 -18.34
N PRO A 44 -5.99 16.13 -18.86
CA PRO A 44 -5.80 15.95 -20.30
C PRO A 44 -6.80 14.98 -20.92
N ILE A 45 -7.10 13.85 -20.26
CA ILE A 45 -8.08 12.88 -20.75
C ILE A 45 -9.49 13.49 -20.75
N GLY A 46 -9.84 14.25 -19.73
CA GLY A 46 -11.09 15.00 -19.63
C GLY A 46 -11.22 15.94 -20.82
N LEU A 47 -10.20 16.76 -21.08
CA LEU A 47 -10.18 17.66 -22.24
C LEU A 47 -10.26 16.94 -23.61
N LEU A 48 -9.79 15.69 -23.70
CA LEU A 48 -9.82 14.89 -24.94
C LEU A 48 -11.11 14.07 -25.12
N ILE A 49 -11.73 13.62 -24.04
CA ILE A 49 -12.93 12.78 -24.07
C ILE A 49 -14.21 13.62 -23.88
N GLY A 50 -14.11 14.84 -23.32
CA GLY A 50 -15.24 15.74 -23.16
C GLY A 50 -14.86 17.14 -22.68
N GLY A 51 -15.16 18.14 -23.52
CA GLY A 51 -15.87 19.29 -22.96
C GLY A 51 -17.16 18.84 -22.30
#